data_AF-A0A3B9YXV5-F1
#
_entry.id   AF-A0A3B9YXV5-F1
#
_cell.length_a   1.000
_cell.length_b   1.000
_cell.length_c   1.000
_cell.angle_alpha   90.00
_cell.angle_beta   90.00
_cell.angle_gamma   90.00
#
_symmetry.space_group_name_H-M   'P 1'
#
loop_
_entity.id
_entity.type
_entity.pdbx_description
1 polymer ?
#
loop_
_entity_poly.entity_id
_entity_poly.type
_entity_poly.pdbx_seq_one_letter_code
_entity_poly.pdbx_strand_id
1 'polypeptide(L)'
;MKTVSSLTADRLTVIRGGRLVFRDISWTAESGSVLAVHGRNGAGKSTLLRCVAGLLEPASGRVHFGLPRGDEREASALVHYVGHHDAVKAALSVRETLQAWRP
;
A
#
# COMPACT_ATOMS: atom_id res chain seq x y z
N MET A 1 -13.80 9.88 -15.08
CA MET A 1 -13.08 8.87 -14.28
C MET A 1 -13.15 9.33 -12.83
N LYS A 2 -13.71 8.52 -11.93
CA LYS A 2 -13.88 8.86 -10.51
C LYS A 2 -12.56 8.56 -9.78
N THR A 3 -11.85 9.60 -9.33
CA THR A 3 -10.48 9.51 -8.79
C THR A 3 -10.49 9.40 -7.26
N VAL A 4 -9.53 8.66 -6.70
CA VAL A 4 -9.25 8.62 -5.26
C VAL A 4 -8.78 10.00 -4.80
N SER A 5 -9.41 10.60 -3.79
CA SER A 5 -9.03 11.93 -3.27
C SER A 5 -7.92 11.89 -2.23
N SER A 6 -7.83 10.82 -1.44
CA SER A 6 -6.82 10.66 -0.39
C SER A 6 -6.55 9.20 -0.03
N LEU A 7 -5.47 8.96 0.69
CA LEU A 7 -5.09 7.69 1.31
C LEU A 7 -4.84 7.94 2.79
N THR A 8 -5.59 7.28 3.67
CA THR A 8 -5.51 7.49 5.12
C THR A 8 -5.21 6.18 5.84
N ALA A 9 -4.24 6.21 6.74
CA ALA A 9 -4.03 5.21 7.77
C ALA A 9 -4.64 5.71 9.09
N ASP A 10 -5.51 4.93 9.72
CA ASP A 10 -6.09 5.25 11.03
C ASP A 10 -5.68 4.19 12.07
N ARG A 11 -4.83 4.61 13.02
CA ARG A 11 -4.33 3.82 14.15
C ARG A 11 -3.83 2.43 13.75
N LEU A 12 -3.04 2.38 12.67
CA LEU A 12 -2.48 1.11 12.18
C LEU A 12 -1.48 0.54 13.18
N THR A 13 -1.75 -0.70 13.58
CA THR A 13 -0.84 -1.53 14.39
C THR A 13 -0.56 -2.82 13.63
N VAL A 14 0.71 -3.22 13.56
CA VAL A 14 1.11 -4.46 12.90
C VAL A 14 1.99 -5.30 13.81
N ILE A 15 1.64 -6.58 13.93
CA ILE A 15 2.40 -7.62 14.63
C ILE A 15 2.82 -8.68 13.61
N ARG A 16 4.11 -9.06 13.60
CA ARG A 16 4.62 -10.12 12.72
C ARG A 16 5.46 -11.11 13.52
N GLY A 17 5.14 -12.40 13.38
CA GLY A 17 5.85 -13.46 14.11
C GLY A 17 5.83 -13.25 15.64
N GLY A 18 4.71 -12.77 16.18
CA GLY A 18 4.56 -12.44 17.60
C GLY A 18 5.25 -11.14 18.06
N ARG A 19 5.99 -10.45 17.19
CA ARG A 19 6.67 -9.18 17.52
C ARG A 19 5.87 -7.98 17.02
N LEU A 20 5.67 -7.00 17.91
CA LEU A 20 5.16 -5.69 17.53
C LEU A 20 6.15 -5.00 16.58
N VAL A 21 5.69 -4.67 15.37
CA VAL A 21 6.50 -3.94 14.37
C VAL A 21 6.34 -2.44 14.57
N PHE A 22 5.08 -1.98 14.64
CA PHE A 22 4.70 -0.62 14.99
C PHE A 22 3.28 -0.60 15.55
N ARG A 23 2.93 0.48 16.25
CA ARG A 23 1.64 0.68 16.91
C ARG A 23 1.07 2.06 16.60
N ASP A 24 -0.24 2.11 16.42
CA ASP A 24 -1.06 3.33 16.35
C ASP A 24 -0.53 4.41 15.39
N ILE A 25 -0.06 4.01 14.22
CA ILE A 25 0.36 4.95 13.18
C ILE A 25 -0.88 5.52 12.47
N SER A 26 -1.02 6.85 12.46
CA SER A 26 -2.05 7.56 11.71
C SER A 26 -1.44 8.63 10.80
N TRP A 27 -1.93 8.72 9.56
CA TRP A 27 -1.54 9.75 8.59
C TRP A 27 -2.55 9.81 7.44
N THR A 28 -2.54 10.92 6.71
CA THR A 28 -3.29 11.12 5.47
C THR A 28 -2.37 11.67 4.40
N ALA A 29 -2.46 11.11 3.20
CA ALA A 29 -1.82 11.61 1.99
C ALA A 29 -2.91 12.01 0.99
N GLU A 30 -2.88 13.26 0.53
CA GLU A 30 -3.83 13.77 -0.46
C GLU A 30 -3.45 13.32 -1.87
N SER A 31 -4.42 13.25 -2.77
CA SER A 31 -4.19 12.97 -4.19
C SER A 31 -3.18 13.95 -4.78
N GLY A 32 -2.21 13.41 -5.53
CA GLY A 32 -1.12 14.19 -6.12
C GLY A 32 0.05 14.50 -5.18
N SER A 33 -0.03 14.10 -3.91
CA SER A 33 1.09 14.22 -2.97
C SER A 33 2.08 13.05 -3.08
N VAL A 34 3.31 13.30 -2.63
CA VAL A 34 4.33 12.27 -2.43
C VAL A 34 4.61 12.14 -0.94
N LEU A 35 4.29 10.98 -0.37
CA LEU A 35 4.61 10.65 1.02
C LEU A 35 5.86 9.76 1.08
N ALA A 36 6.91 10.23 1.77
CA ALA A 36 8.14 9.48 1.95
C ALA A 36 8.21 8.86 3.36
N VAL A 37 8.49 7.55 3.43
CA VAL A 37 8.62 6.81 4.69
C VAL A 37 10.10 6.54 4.99
N HIS A 38 10.62 7.18 6.03
CA HIS A 38 12.02 7.08 6.44
C HIS A 38 12.19 6.31 7.75
N GLY A 39 13.40 5.77 7.98
CA GLY A 39 13.74 5.05 9.20
C GLY A 39 14.82 4.00 9.01
N ARG A 40 15.40 3.53 10.12
CA ARG A 40 16.47 2.52 10.13
C ARG A 40 16.03 1.18 9.49
N ASN A 41 17.00 0.34 9.14
CA ASN A 41 16.70 -1.05 8.74
C ASN A 41 15.99 -1.78 9.89
N GLY A 42 14.94 -2.53 9.54
CA GLY A 42 14.08 -3.19 10.54
C GLY A 42 12.99 -2.32 11.17
N ALA A 43 12.92 -1.01 10.89
CA ALA A 43 11.92 -0.10 11.48
C ALA A 43 10.46 -0.33 11.00
N GLY A 44 10.21 -1.33 10.15
CA GLY A 44 8.86 -1.65 9.69
C GLY A 44 8.41 -0.98 8.38
N LYS A 45 9.25 -0.22 7.68
CA LYS A 45 8.90 0.49 6.43
C LYS A 45 8.23 -0.41 5.38
N SER A 46 8.88 -1.51 4.99
CA SER A 46 8.32 -2.46 4.02
C SER A 46 7.12 -3.24 4.56
N THR A 47 6.92 -3.24 5.88
CA THR A 47 5.73 -3.81 6.52
C THR A 47 4.56 -2.83 6.41
N LEU A 48 4.79 -1.54 6.65
CA LEU A 48 3.81 -0.48 6.44
C LEU A 48 3.34 -0.42 4.98
N LEU A 49 4.27 -0.42 4.02
CA LEU A 49 3.93 -0.37 2.59
C LEU A 49 3.11 -1.59 2.13
N ARG A 50 3.42 -2.80 2.63
CA ARG A 50 2.61 -3.99 2.35
C ARG A 50 1.22 -3.91 2.94
N CYS A 51 1.08 -3.34 4.14
CA CYS A 51 -0.21 -3.15 4.78
C CYS A 51 -1.09 -2.16 3.99
N VAL A 52 -0.51 -1.03 3.58
CA VAL A 52 -1.17 -0.05 2.70
C VAL A 52 -1.61 -0.65 1.36
N ALA A 53 -0.80 -1.55 0.80
CA ALA A 53 -1.10 -2.24 -0.45
C ALA A 53 -2.10 -3.41 -0.29
N GLY A 54 -2.65 -3.66 0.90
CA GLY A 54 -3.53 -4.80 1.17
C GLY A 54 -2.83 -6.17 1.12
N LEU A 55 -1.50 -6.21 1.09
CA LEU A 55 -0.70 -7.43 1.08
C LEU A 55 -0.38 -7.96 2.49
N LEU A 56 -0.81 -7.22 3.52
CA LEU A 56 -0.64 -7.59 4.93
C LEU A 56 -1.77 -6.99 5.76
N GLU A 57 -2.58 -7.84 6.38
CA GLU A 57 -3.63 -7.39 7.28
C GLU A 57 -3.02 -6.78 8.56
N PRO A 58 -3.46 -5.58 8.99
CA PRO A 58 -3.05 -5.03 10.26
C PRO A 58 -3.64 -5.81 11.44
N ALA A 59 -2.97 -5.77 12.59
CA ALA A 59 -3.51 -6.33 13.83
C ALA A 59 -4.65 -5.46 14.39
N SER A 60 -4.60 -4.14 14.14
CA SER A 60 -5.69 -3.21 14.43
C SER A 60 -5.54 -1.95 13.57
N GLY A 61 -6.62 -1.15 13.52
CA GLY A 61 -6.68 0.03 12.66
C GLY A 61 -7.09 -0.32 11.24
N ARG A 62 -7.06 0.66 10.33
CA ARG A 62 -7.54 0.48 8.95
C ARG A 62 -6.92 1.47 7.97
N VAL A 63 -6.81 1.06 6.70
CA VAL A 63 -6.44 1.91 5.56
C VAL A 63 -7.70 2.32 4.81
N HIS A 64 -7.83 3.60 4.46
CA HIS A 64 -8.97 4.17 3.74
C HIS A 64 -8.51 4.85 2.47
N PHE A 65 -9.25 4.63 1.40
CA PHE A 65 -9.15 5.40 0.17
C PHE A 65 -10.32 6.38 0.12
N GLY A 66 -10.03 7.65 -0.16
CA GLY A 66 -11.03 8.69 -0.38
C GLY A 66 -11.79 8.44 -1.68
N LEU A 67 -12.70 7.48 -1.67
CA LEU A 67 -13.49 7.08 -2.83
C LEU A 67 -14.78 7.91 -2.93
N PRO A 68 -15.26 8.19 -4.15
CA PRO A 68 -16.58 8.80 -4.33
C PRO A 68 -17.69 7.92 -3.75
N ARG A 69 -18.81 8.54 -3.35
CA ARG A 69 -19.95 7.80 -2.79
C ARG A 69 -20.41 6.67 -3.73
N GLY A 70 -20.62 5.50 -3.14
CA GLY A 70 -21.06 4.27 -3.83
C GLY A 70 -19.94 3.53 -4.56
N ASP A 71 -18.68 3.91 -4.39
CA ASP A 71 -17.52 3.18 -4.91
C ASP A 71 -16.89 2.35 -3.78
N GLU A 72 -16.97 1.03 -3.91
CA GLU A 72 -16.57 0.05 -2.89
C GLU A 72 -15.39 -0.81 -3.35
N ARG A 73 -14.61 -0.33 -4.33
CA ARG A 73 -13.44 -1.06 -4.83
C ARG A 73 -12.46 -1.36 -3.71
N GLU A 74 -11.93 -2.59 -3.73
CA GLU A 74 -10.88 -3.02 -2.81
C GLU A 74 -9.54 -2.31 -3.09
N ALA A 75 -8.66 -2.30 -2.08
CA ALA A 75 -7.30 -1.75 -2.20
C ALA A 75 -6.52 -2.32 -3.39
N SER A 76 -6.74 -3.60 -3.72
CA SER A 76 -6.12 -4.31 -4.84
C SER A 76 -6.43 -3.67 -6.21
N ALA A 77 -7.59 -3.03 -6.35
CA ALA A 77 -8.00 -2.32 -7.56
C ALA A 77 -7.51 -0.86 -7.61
N LEU A 78 -6.89 -0.37 -6.53
CA LEU A 78 -6.52 1.03 -6.34
C LEU A 78 -5.01 1.23 -6.18
N VAL A 79 -4.26 0.16 -5.92
CA VAL A 79 -2.83 0.22 -5.59
C VAL A 79 -2.00 -0.63 -6.52
N HIS A 80 -0.94 -0.03 -7.07
CA HIS A 80 0.19 -0.77 -7.62
C HIS A 80 1.33 -0.79 -6.60
N TYR A 81 1.81 -1.99 -6.27
CA TYR A 81 2.90 -2.18 -5.31
C TYR A 81 4.17 -2.61 -6.04
N VAL A 82 5.23 -1.80 -5.90
CA VAL A 82 6.58 -2.13 -6.38
C VAL A 82 7.42 -2.56 -5.18
N GLY A 83 7.67 -3.86 -5.08
CA GLY A 83 8.43 -4.46 -3.98
C GLY A 83 9.94 -4.45 -4.21
N HIS A 84 10.67 -4.92 -3.19
CA HIS A 84 12.13 -5.13 -3.29
C HIS A 84 12.53 -6.27 -4.22
N HIS A 85 11.67 -7.30 -4.35
CA HIS A 85 11.89 -8.36 -5.33
C HIS A 85 11.28 -7.93 -6.66
N ASP A 86 12.05 -8.08 -7.74
CA ASP A 86 11.61 -7.75 -9.08
C ASP A 86 10.43 -8.64 -9.49
N ALA A 87 9.36 -8.02 -9.98
CA ALA A 87 8.21 -8.71 -10.57
C ALA A 87 8.41 -9.01 -12.08
N VAL A 88 9.66 -8.92 -12.56
CA VAL A 88 10.01 -9.12 -13.98
C VAL A 88 10.03 -10.61 -14.28
N LYS A 89 9.16 -11.04 -15.19
CA LYS A 89 9.16 -12.41 -15.69
C LYS A 89 10.14 -12.48 -16.85
N ALA A 90 11.20 -13.28 -16.71
CA ALA A 90 12.23 -13.44 -17.75
C ALA A 90 11.67 -13.92 -19.11
N ALA A 91 10.48 -14.56 -19.09
CA ALA A 91 9.77 -14.98 -20.28
C ALA A 91 9.05 -13.84 -21.04
N LEU A 92 9.00 -12.63 -20.48
CA LEU A 92 8.32 -11.47 -21.05
C LEU A 92 9.34 -10.37 -21.38
N SER A 93 9.16 -9.72 -22.53
CA SER A 93 9.81 -8.46 -22.82
C SER A 93 9.33 -7.36 -21.88
N VAL A 94 10.07 -6.25 -21.83
CA VAL A 94 9.68 -5.04 -21.08
C VAL A 94 8.29 -4.57 -21.49
N ARG A 95 7.99 -4.56 -22.80
CA ARG A 95 6.69 -4.12 -23.32
C ARG A 95 5.56 -5.03 -22.84
N GLU A 96 5.73 -6.34 -22.93
CA GLU A 96 4.73 -7.32 -22.48
C GLU A 96 4.50 -7.23 -20.98
N THR A 97 5.57 -7.02 -20.20
CA THR A 97 5.46 -6.77 -18.76
C THR A 97 4.60 -5.53 -18.53
N LEU A 98 4.94 -4.38 -19.10
CA LEU A 98 4.17 -3.14 -18.92
C LEU A 98 2.70 -3.28 -19.37
N GLN A 99 2.43 -4.06 -20.41
CA GLN A 99 1.07 -4.33 -20.88
C GLN A 99 0.26 -5.20 -19.90
N ALA A 100 0.89 -6.21 -19.29
CA ALA A 100 0.24 -7.08 -18.32
C ALA A 100 -0.18 -6.36 -17.03
N TRP A 101 0.43 -5.21 -16.70
CA TRP A 101 0.12 -4.41 -15.50
C TRP A 101 -0.77 -3.19 -15.77
N ARG A 102 -1.28 -3.01 -17.00
CA ARG A 102 -2.23 -1.91 -17.28
C ARG A 102 -3.57 -2.21 -16.59
N PRO A 103 -4.19 -1.20 -15.95
CA PRO A 103 -5.53 -1.33 -15.37
C PRO A 103 -6.61 -1.48 -16.46
#